data_AF-A0A661DMM5-F1
#
_entry.id   AF-A0A661DMM5-F1
#
_cell.length_a   1.000
_cell.length_b   1.000
_cell.length_c   1.000
_cell.angle_alpha   90.00
_cell.angle_beta   90.00
_cell.angle_gamma   90.00
#
_symmetry.space_group_name_H-M   'P 1'
#
loop_
_entity.id
_entity.type
_entity.pdbx_description
1 polymer ?
#
loop_
_entity_poly.entity_id
_entity_poly.type
_entity_poly.pdbx_seq_one_letter_code
_entity_poly.pdbx_strand_id
1 'polypeptide(L)'
;LDITQISGHLATILQQETVEFEQTALVEIAQAADGSMRDALSLLDQAISYGAGTVNSEQVNQMLGTISQQQCHVLVKALLNNDGQDVLQQSDELAAQGRDFKAVLNELLAILQRIATIQLVPDLENSDDTDFQQLQLLSQQASAETIQLLYQIALHGKRDLPYAADPKSGFDMTLLRMLSFQPKQVDTRNDITPPISRTQDNTSQTTAIDNPPTATEQKTQYSEPELVKIIEPPQIAEPRLTVPVEISSVNNDPNIKLNASSWLEIIASLKLTAFARQLADNSSFIKFEADKVSLFISPELAHLASEKAQDRLESALGKYLALTIKLVFEQDDQLQSNPTLAGEQVQQAKISQQQAADSIHNDPAVDAIKHAFNARIIESTIKPIA
;
A
#
# COMPACT_ATOMS: atom_id res chain seq x y z
N LEU A 1 -0.21 -3.77 32.76
CA LEU A 1 0.69 -3.37 33.87
C LEU A 1 1.73 -2.40 33.32
N ASP A 2 2.27 -1.52 34.17
CA ASP A 2 3.35 -0.63 33.73
C ASP A 2 4.67 -1.39 33.55
N ILE A 3 5.55 -0.93 32.65
CA ILE A 3 6.83 -1.59 32.30
C ILE A 3 7.71 -1.75 33.55
N THR A 4 7.74 -0.71 34.40
CA THR A 4 8.49 -0.70 35.66
C THR A 4 7.97 -1.75 36.65
N GLN A 5 6.66 -2.00 36.65
CA GLN A 5 6.04 -3.01 37.52
C GLN A 5 6.35 -4.42 37.04
N ILE A 6 6.25 -4.66 35.73
CA ILE A 6 6.55 -5.96 35.13
C ILE A 6 8.03 -6.28 35.31
N SER A 7 8.94 -5.39 34.89
CA SER A 7 10.39 -5.61 35.02
C SER A 7 10.84 -5.81 36.47
N GLY A 8 10.28 -5.05 37.42
CA GLY A 8 10.55 -5.25 38.85
C GLY A 8 10.05 -6.59 39.39
N HIS A 9 8.91 -7.07 38.90
CA HIS A 9 8.40 -8.39 39.28
C HIS A 9 9.25 -9.52 38.70
N LEU A 10 9.64 -9.44 37.42
CA LEU A 10 10.56 -10.39 36.79
C LEU A 10 11.90 -10.46 37.53
N ALA A 11 12.45 -9.31 37.92
CA ALA A 11 13.70 -9.24 38.71
C ALA A 11 13.57 -9.99 40.04
N THR A 12 12.43 -9.85 40.73
CA THR A 12 12.16 -10.55 41.99
C THR A 12 12.13 -12.06 41.80
N ILE A 13 11.55 -12.54 40.70
CA ILE A 13 11.48 -13.98 40.38
C ILE A 13 12.88 -14.52 40.10
N LEU A 14 13.67 -13.86 39.24
CA LEU A 14 15.03 -14.32 38.91
C LEU A 14 15.97 -14.30 40.12
N GLN A 15 15.81 -13.34 41.04
CA GLN A 15 16.54 -13.32 42.30
C GLN A 15 16.21 -14.52 43.19
N GLN A 16 14.94 -14.97 43.21
CA GLN A 16 14.52 -16.15 43.98
C GLN A 16 15.01 -17.45 43.34
N GLU A 17 15.05 -17.51 42.01
CA GLU A 17 15.52 -18.67 41.25
C GLU A 17 17.05 -18.71 41.07
N THR A 18 17.75 -17.68 41.55
CA THR A 18 19.22 -17.56 41.48
C THR A 18 19.76 -17.58 40.03
N VAL A 19 19.05 -16.90 39.13
CA VAL A 19 19.43 -16.72 37.71
C VAL A 19 20.16 -15.39 37.55
N GLU A 20 21.27 -15.37 36.81
CA GLU A 20 21.97 -14.11 36.49
C GLU A 20 21.21 -13.34 35.40
N PHE A 21 21.05 -12.03 35.61
CA PHE A 21 20.30 -11.18 34.68
C PHE A 21 20.80 -9.75 34.59
N GLU A 22 20.50 -9.10 33.48
CA GLU A 22 20.67 -7.66 33.26
C GLU A 22 19.33 -6.92 33.39
N GLN A 23 19.32 -5.77 34.06
CA GLN A 23 18.08 -5.00 34.25
C GLN A 23 17.49 -4.51 32.93
N THR A 24 18.33 -4.18 31.95
CA THR A 24 17.93 -3.77 30.60
C THR A 24 17.15 -4.86 29.88
N ALA A 25 17.60 -6.12 29.97
CA ALA A 25 16.93 -7.28 29.39
C ALA A 25 15.51 -7.47 29.94
N LEU A 26 15.29 -7.18 31.22
CA LEU A 26 13.95 -7.27 31.85
C LEU A 26 13.01 -6.18 31.38
N VAL A 27 13.54 -4.98 31.08
CA VAL A 27 12.75 -3.89 30.49
C VAL A 27 12.32 -4.26 29.08
N GLU A 28 13.20 -4.85 28.27
CA GLU A 28 12.90 -5.33 26.92
C GLU A 28 11.80 -6.40 26.93
N ILE A 29 11.90 -7.40 27.82
CA ILE A 29 10.84 -8.43 27.99
C ILE A 29 9.52 -7.78 28.43
N ALA A 30 9.56 -6.86 29.38
CA ALA A 30 8.36 -6.18 29.87
C ALA A 30 7.67 -5.36 28.77
N GLN A 31 8.45 -4.75 27.88
CA GLN A 31 7.96 -3.97 26.75
C GLN A 31 7.37 -4.87 25.66
N ALA A 32 8.01 -6.01 25.35
CA ALA A 32 7.50 -7.00 24.42
C ALA A 32 6.21 -7.69 24.91
N ALA A 33 5.99 -7.76 26.22
CA ALA A 33 4.81 -8.37 26.82
C ALA A 33 3.54 -7.50 26.79
N ASP A 34 3.63 -6.25 26.29
CA ASP A 34 2.50 -5.33 26.07
C ASP A 34 1.51 -5.25 27.26
N GLY A 35 2.06 -5.18 28.48
CA GLY A 35 1.26 -5.04 29.70
C GLY A 35 0.69 -6.33 30.29
N SER A 36 0.95 -7.50 29.68
CA SER A 36 0.50 -8.83 30.12
C SER A 36 1.56 -9.56 30.94
N MET A 37 1.28 -9.83 32.23
CA MET A 37 2.23 -10.56 33.09
C MET A 37 2.45 -12.02 32.62
N ARG A 38 1.43 -12.63 32.01
CA ARG A 38 1.52 -14.01 31.51
C ARG A 38 2.49 -14.09 30.33
N ASP A 39 2.39 -13.14 29.41
CA ASP A 39 3.26 -13.11 28.24
C ASP A 39 4.69 -12.74 28.67
N ALA A 40 4.84 -11.83 29.63
CA ALA A 40 6.15 -11.52 30.22
C ALA A 40 6.82 -12.74 30.86
N LEU A 41 6.08 -13.57 31.62
CA LEU A 41 6.61 -14.81 32.17
C LEU A 41 6.96 -15.83 31.07
N SER A 42 6.11 -15.94 30.05
CA SER A 42 6.36 -16.86 28.92
C SER A 42 7.63 -16.46 28.14
N LEU A 43 7.82 -15.15 27.92
CA LEU A 43 9.03 -14.59 27.30
C LEU A 43 10.25 -14.74 28.20
N LEU A 44 10.08 -14.62 29.52
CA LEU A 44 11.17 -14.84 30.47
C LEU A 44 11.65 -16.30 30.45
N ASP A 45 10.74 -17.27 30.48
CA ASP A 45 11.07 -18.69 30.37
C ASP A 45 11.83 -18.99 29.07
N GLN A 46 11.39 -18.36 27.97
CA GLN A 46 12.06 -18.48 26.69
C GLN A 46 13.47 -17.86 26.72
N ALA A 47 13.64 -16.70 27.36
CA ALA A 47 14.92 -16.02 27.50
C ALA A 47 15.91 -16.85 28.33
N ILE A 48 15.46 -17.46 29.44
CA ILE A 48 16.28 -18.36 30.26
C ILE A 48 16.74 -19.57 29.44
N SER A 49 15.82 -20.17 28.66
CA SER A 49 16.14 -21.31 27.80
C SER A 49 17.10 -20.93 26.67
N TYR A 50 16.97 -19.73 26.10
CA TYR A 50 17.80 -19.25 25.00
C TYR A 50 19.20 -18.85 25.50
N GLY A 51 19.28 -18.20 26.65
CA GLY A 51 20.53 -17.72 27.27
C GLY A 51 21.27 -18.76 28.12
N ALA A 52 20.89 -20.04 28.00
CA ALA A 52 21.48 -21.16 28.72
C ALA A 52 21.58 -20.95 30.25
N GLY A 53 20.57 -20.33 30.84
CA GLY A 53 20.50 -20.05 32.27
C GLY A 53 20.97 -18.66 32.71
N THR A 54 21.24 -17.75 31.77
CA THR A 54 21.42 -16.32 32.05
C THR A 54 20.48 -15.48 31.17
N VAL A 55 20.12 -14.28 31.62
CA VAL A 55 19.21 -13.36 30.88
C VAL A 55 19.93 -12.05 30.61
N ASN A 56 20.56 -11.92 29.44
CA ASN A 56 21.22 -10.68 29.00
C ASN A 56 20.48 -10.00 27.84
N SER A 57 20.72 -8.69 27.68
CA SER A 57 20.01 -7.86 26.70
C SER A 57 20.32 -8.28 25.26
N GLU A 58 21.54 -8.70 24.95
CA GLU A 58 21.90 -9.13 23.59
C GLU A 58 21.10 -10.37 23.15
N GLN A 59 21.01 -11.38 24.02
CA GLN A 59 20.26 -12.62 23.77
C GLN A 59 18.76 -12.38 23.72
N VAL A 60 18.23 -11.56 24.64
CA VAL A 60 16.81 -11.19 24.65
C VAL A 60 16.46 -10.45 23.35
N ASN A 61 17.30 -9.51 22.90
CA ASN A 61 17.07 -8.82 21.65
C ASN A 61 17.09 -9.76 20.43
N GLN A 62 18.02 -10.72 20.44
CA GLN A 62 18.10 -11.72 19.37
C GLN A 62 16.88 -12.65 19.38
N MET A 63 16.42 -13.07 20.56
CA MET A 63 15.24 -13.92 20.74
C MET A 63 13.96 -13.23 20.31
N LEU A 64 13.76 -11.97 20.72
CA LEU A 64 12.58 -11.17 20.38
C LEU A 64 12.61 -10.66 18.95
N GLY A 65 13.76 -10.78 18.26
CA GLY A 65 13.97 -10.19 16.95
C GLY A 65 13.97 -8.66 16.97
N THR A 66 14.06 -8.03 18.14
CA THR A 66 14.09 -6.58 18.32
C THR A 66 15.36 -6.01 17.72
N ILE A 67 15.22 -4.91 16.99
CA ILE A 67 16.33 -4.28 16.27
C ILE A 67 17.19 -3.54 17.27
N SER A 68 18.52 -3.70 17.18
CA SER A 68 19.41 -2.94 18.03
C SER A 68 19.27 -1.44 17.69
N GLN A 69 19.09 -0.59 18.70
CA GLN A 69 18.99 0.86 18.54
C GLN A 69 20.14 1.42 17.68
N GLN A 70 21.32 0.81 17.78
CA GLN A 70 22.48 1.16 16.96
C GLN A 70 22.24 1.02 15.45
N GLN A 71 21.61 -0.06 14.98
CA GLN A 71 21.30 -0.24 13.55
C GLN A 71 20.31 0.82 13.05
N CYS A 72 19.28 1.13 13.86
CA CYS A 72 18.34 2.20 13.53
C CYS A 72 19.03 3.57 13.51
N HIS A 73 19.98 3.84 14.40
CA HIS A 73 20.76 5.08 14.37
C HIS A 73 21.63 5.19 13.11
N VAL A 74 22.25 4.09 12.66
CA VAL A 74 23.01 4.06 11.41
C VAL A 74 22.09 4.36 10.22
N LEU A 75 20.91 3.73 10.17
CA LEU A 75 19.92 3.99 9.12
C LEU A 75 19.43 5.44 9.11
N VAL A 76 19.13 6.02 10.28
CA VAL A 76 18.74 7.44 10.39
C VAL A 76 19.86 8.34 9.89
N LYS A 77 21.10 8.08 10.30
CA LYS A 77 22.26 8.85 9.85
C LYS A 77 22.43 8.78 8.32
N ALA A 78 22.28 7.60 7.72
CA ALA A 78 22.33 7.42 6.28
C ALA A 78 21.22 8.22 5.55
N LEU A 79 20.00 8.20 6.09
CA LEU A 79 18.87 8.98 5.59
C LEU A 79 19.15 10.49 5.64
N LEU A 80 19.67 11.02 6.75
CA LEU A 80 19.98 12.44 6.90
C LEU A 80 21.14 12.89 5.99
N ASN A 81 22.11 12.00 5.75
CA ASN A 81 23.20 12.25 4.80
C ASN A 81 22.77 12.16 3.32
N ASN A 82 21.51 11.80 3.05
CA ASN A 82 21.00 11.54 1.71
C ASN A 82 21.79 10.45 0.95
N ASP A 83 22.37 9.49 1.68
CA ASP A 83 23.14 8.39 1.08
C ASP A 83 22.22 7.22 0.74
N GLY A 84 21.69 7.22 -0.49
CA GLY A 84 20.80 6.16 -0.95
C GLY A 84 21.44 4.78 -1.05
N GLN A 85 22.77 4.71 -1.23
CA GLN A 85 23.47 3.43 -1.29
C GLN A 85 23.57 2.82 0.10
N ASP A 86 23.98 3.60 1.10
CA ASP A 86 24.08 3.15 2.49
C ASP A 86 22.70 2.79 3.06
N VAL A 87 21.66 3.59 2.77
CA VAL A 87 20.28 3.30 3.19
C VAL A 87 19.77 1.95 2.68
N LEU A 88 20.00 1.64 1.40
CA LEU A 88 19.56 0.36 0.83
C LEU A 88 20.44 -0.80 1.32
N GLN A 89 21.73 -0.58 1.54
CA GLN A 89 22.61 -1.59 2.14
C GLN A 89 22.13 -1.96 3.56
N GLN A 90 21.78 -0.97 4.39
CA GLN A 90 21.23 -1.21 5.72
C GLN A 90 19.89 -1.98 5.65
N SER A 91 19.03 -1.68 4.66
CA SER A 91 17.81 -2.46 4.42
C SER A 91 18.10 -3.93 4.08
N ASP A 92 19.10 -4.19 3.23
CA ASP A 92 19.50 -5.55 2.86
C ASP A 92 20.10 -6.31 4.06
N GLU A 93 20.88 -5.64 4.91
CA GLU A 93 21.43 -6.21 6.15
C GLU A 93 20.31 -6.59 7.13
N LEU A 94 19.29 -5.73 7.29
CA LEU A 94 18.10 -6.03 8.10
C LEU A 94 17.31 -7.22 7.53
N ALA A 95 17.17 -7.28 6.21
CA ALA A 95 16.50 -8.39 5.53
C ALA A 95 17.25 -9.71 5.73
N ALA A 96 18.58 -9.71 5.62
CA ALA A 96 19.43 -10.89 5.83
C ALA A 96 19.34 -11.43 7.27
N GLN A 97 19.10 -10.55 8.24
CA GLN A 97 18.86 -10.90 9.64
C GLN A 97 17.41 -11.35 9.92
N GLY A 98 16.52 -11.33 8.93
CA GLY A 98 15.12 -11.72 9.10
C GLY A 98 14.30 -10.77 9.96
N ARG A 99 14.67 -9.47 10.00
CA ARG A 99 13.99 -8.47 10.84
C ARG A 99 12.56 -8.18 10.36
N ASP A 100 11.67 -7.91 11.32
CA ASP A 100 10.33 -7.40 11.02
C ASP A 100 10.40 -5.90 10.67
N PHE A 101 10.17 -5.56 9.41
CA PHE A 101 10.18 -4.18 8.92
C PHE A 101 9.13 -3.28 9.58
N LYS A 102 8.03 -3.83 10.10
CA LYS A 102 7.07 -3.06 10.88
C LYS A 102 7.67 -2.63 12.22
N ALA A 103 8.42 -3.51 12.87
CA ALA A 103 9.18 -3.19 14.07
C ALA A 103 10.29 -2.17 13.78
N VAL A 104 11.01 -2.32 12.66
CA VAL A 104 12.03 -1.33 12.22
C VAL A 104 11.40 0.05 12.05
N LEU A 105 10.24 0.15 11.39
CA LEU A 105 9.56 1.43 11.23
C LEU A 105 9.07 2.03 12.56
N ASN A 106 8.67 1.20 13.53
CA ASN A 106 8.32 1.68 14.86
C ASN A 106 9.54 2.30 15.58
N GLU A 107 10.69 1.63 15.52
CA GLU A 107 11.93 2.16 16.10
C GLU A 107 12.38 3.45 15.40
N LEU A 108 12.29 3.49 14.07
CA LEU A 108 12.58 4.69 13.29
C LEU A 108 11.68 5.86 13.71
N LEU A 109 10.37 5.60 13.88
CA LEU A 109 9.40 6.59 14.36
C LEU A 109 9.76 7.09 15.77
N ALA A 110 10.14 6.19 16.68
CA ALA A 110 10.55 6.54 18.03
C ALA A 110 11.79 7.45 18.03
N ILE A 111 12.82 7.10 17.26
CA ILE A 111 14.04 7.91 17.14
C ILE A 111 13.73 9.30 16.55
N LEU A 112 12.94 9.37 15.47
CA LEU A 112 12.56 10.64 14.85
C LEU A 112 11.75 11.52 15.81
N GLN A 113 10.85 10.95 16.61
CA GLN A 113 10.13 11.66 17.65
C GLN A 113 11.06 12.21 18.73
N ARG A 114 12.04 11.42 19.19
CA ARG A 114 13.02 11.86 20.19
C ARG A 114 13.86 13.02 19.65
N ILE A 115 14.36 12.90 18.41
CA ILE A 115 15.09 14.00 17.74
C ILE A 115 14.21 15.26 17.67
N ALA A 116 12.95 15.15 17.26
CA ALA A 116 12.03 16.28 17.23
C ALA A 116 11.80 16.91 18.62
N THR A 117 11.75 16.07 19.66
CA THR A 117 11.62 16.52 21.05
C THR A 117 12.84 17.31 21.49
N ILE A 118 14.06 16.81 21.21
CA ILE A 118 15.32 17.53 21.48
C ILE A 118 15.33 18.89 20.79
N GLN A 119 14.88 18.96 19.53
CA GLN A 119 14.88 20.21 18.76
C GLN A 119 13.89 21.26 19.31
N LEU A 120 12.71 20.81 19.76
CA LEU A 120 11.63 21.72 20.16
C LEU A 120 11.59 22.02 21.66
N VAL A 121 11.97 21.05 22.49
CA VAL A 121 11.95 21.15 23.96
C VAL A 121 13.22 20.50 24.56
N PRO A 122 14.37 21.19 24.50
CA PRO A 122 15.65 20.65 24.97
C PRO A 122 15.68 20.26 26.45
N ASP A 123 14.82 20.87 27.28
CA ASP A 123 14.80 20.67 28.73
C ASP A 123 14.03 19.41 29.18
N LEU A 124 13.36 18.69 28.27
CA LEU A 124 12.51 17.53 28.62
C LEU A 124 13.23 16.18 28.61
N GLU A 125 14.34 16.02 27.89
CA GLU A 125 15.05 14.73 27.84
C GLU A 125 16.15 14.63 28.91
N ASN A 126 16.15 13.51 29.62
CA ASN A 126 17.14 13.21 30.66
C ASN A 126 18.51 12.95 30.02
N SER A 127 19.54 13.69 30.44
CA SER A 127 20.92 13.54 29.96
C SER A 127 21.61 12.23 30.36
N ASP A 128 20.97 11.41 31.19
CA ASP A 128 21.51 10.11 31.65
C ASP A 128 21.27 8.97 30.65
N ASP A 129 20.54 9.23 29.56
CA ASP A 129 20.35 8.25 28.48
C ASP A 129 21.63 8.14 27.63
N THR A 130 22.11 6.91 27.42
CA THR A 130 23.34 6.62 26.68
C THR A 130 23.23 7.07 25.22
N ASP A 131 22.01 7.09 24.67
CA ASP A 131 21.75 7.50 23.30
C ASP A 131 21.62 9.01 23.12
N PHE A 132 21.45 9.78 24.21
CA PHE A 132 21.18 11.22 24.15
C PHE A 132 22.24 11.98 23.36
N GLN A 133 23.52 11.66 23.56
CA GLN A 133 24.62 12.32 22.83
C GLN A 133 24.53 12.10 21.31
N GLN A 134 24.19 10.88 20.88
CA GLN A 134 24.10 10.55 19.46
C GLN A 134 22.86 11.20 18.83
N LEU A 135 21.73 11.20 19.53
CA LEU A 135 20.51 11.88 19.09
C LEU A 135 20.69 13.40 19.04
N GLN A 136 21.44 13.98 19.98
CA GLN A 136 21.79 15.40 19.98
C GLN A 136 22.69 15.79 18.79
N LEU A 137 23.57 14.90 18.34
CA LEU A 137 24.34 15.13 17.11
C LEU A 137 23.45 15.06 15.87
N LEU A 138 22.55 14.08 15.79
CA LEU A 138 21.61 13.94 14.67
C LEU A 138 20.62 15.11 14.61
N SER A 139 20.18 15.64 15.76
CA SER A 139 19.26 16.78 15.83
C SER A 139 19.85 18.08 15.28
N GLN A 140 21.18 18.21 15.26
CA GLN A 140 21.87 19.36 14.68
C GLN A 140 22.09 19.23 13.16
N GLN A 141 21.99 18.01 12.61
CA GLN A 141 22.25 17.74 11.18
C GLN A 141 21.03 18.03 10.29
N ALA A 142 19.83 17.93 10.83
CA ALA A 142 18.58 18.08 10.09
C ALA A 142 17.73 19.22 10.66
N SER A 143 16.97 19.90 9.80
CA SER A 143 15.99 20.89 10.26
C SER A 143 14.76 20.20 10.88
N ALA A 144 14.02 20.92 11.74
CA ALA A 144 12.79 20.39 12.35
C ALA A 144 11.75 20.00 11.30
N GLU A 145 11.65 20.75 10.19
CA GLU A 145 10.75 20.44 9.07
C GLU A 145 11.14 19.12 8.38
N THR A 146 12.45 18.87 8.25
CA THR A 146 12.96 17.63 7.67
C THR A 146 12.61 16.44 8.54
N ILE A 147 12.82 16.54 9.86
CA ILE A 147 12.48 15.47 10.81
C ILE A 147 10.97 15.20 10.81
N GLN A 148 10.13 16.24 10.80
CA GLN A 148 8.67 16.09 10.72
C GLN A 148 8.23 15.42 9.42
N LEU A 149 8.84 15.79 8.29
CA LEU A 149 8.56 15.17 7.00
C LEU A 149 8.94 13.68 6.99
N LEU A 150 10.13 13.35 7.47
CA LEU A 150 10.60 11.96 7.58
C LEU A 150 9.67 11.14 8.48
N TYR A 151 9.26 11.71 9.62
CA TYR A 151 8.31 11.08 10.53
C TYR A 151 6.97 10.77 9.83
N GLN A 152 6.41 11.74 9.09
CA GLN A 152 5.16 11.54 8.36
C GLN A 152 5.28 10.47 7.28
N ILE A 153 6.40 10.43 6.55
CA ILE A 153 6.66 9.41 5.53
C ILE A 153 6.80 8.02 6.18
N ALA A 154 7.51 7.91 7.31
CA ALA A 154 7.62 6.66 8.07
C ALA A 154 6.25 6.17 8.54
N LEU A 155 5.40 7.07 9.04
CA LEU A 155 4.08 6.75 9.54
C LEU A 155 3.16 6.24 8.42
N HIS A 156 3.20 6.88 7.24
CA HIS A 156 2.51 6.39 6.06
C HIS A 156 3.07 5.05 5.59
N GLY A 157 4.39 4.90 5.51
CA GLY A 157 5.04 3.64 5.15
C GLY A 157 4.61 2.48 6.06
N LYS A 158 4.55 2.71 7.38
CA LYS A 158 4.06 1.73 8.36
C LYS A 158 2.61 1.33 8.13
N ARG A 159 1.72 2.30 7.85
CA ARG A 159 0.31 2.04 7.55
C ARG A 159 0.15 1.24 6.27
N ASP A 160 0.95 1.57 5.26
CA ASP A 160 0.82 1.05 3.90
C ASP A 160 1.60 -0.28 3.72
N LEU A 161 2.52 -0.62 4.63
CA LEU A 161 3.38 -1.82 4.58
C LEU A 161 2.62 -3.14 4.35
N PRO A 162 1.46 -3.41 5.00
CA PRO A 162 0.71 -4.65 4.77
C PRO A 162 0.12 -4.80 3.37
N TYR A 163 0.02 -3.70 2.62
CA TYR A 163 -0.52 -3.66 1.27
C TYR A 163 0.56 -3.70 0.18
N ALA A 164 1.85 -3.70 0.57
CA ALA A 164 2.96 -3.85 -0.36
C ALA A 164 3.00 -5.26 -0.97
N ALA A 165 3.61 -5.38 -2.14
CA ALA A 165 3.79 -6.69 -2.81
C ALA A 165 4.56 -7.68 -1.93
N ASP A 166 5.56 -7.17 -1.22
CA ASP A 166 6.25 -7.84 -0.13
C ASP A 166 6.71 -6.81 0.92
N PRO A 167 6.90 -7.20 2.20
CA PRO A 167 7.28 -6.25 3.25
C PRO A 167 8.61 -5.53 2.99
N LYS A 168 9.59 -6.18 2.35
CA LYS A 168 10.88 -5.56 2.07
C LYS A 168 10.74 -4.46 1.03
N SER A 169 10.06 -4.72 -0.10
CA SER A 169 9.85 -3.69 -1.12
C SER A 169 9.02 -2.51 -0.60
N GLY A 170 8.04 -2.76 0.26
CA GLY A 170 7.28 -1.69 0.93
C GLY A 170 8.18 -0.82 1.84
N PHE A 171 9.08 -1.45 2.58
CA PHE A 171 10.08 -0.75 3.40
C PHE A 171 11.07 0.03 2.55
N ASP A 172 11.67 -0.58 1.51
CA ASP A 172 12.58 0.07 0.58
C ASP A 172 11.93 1.30 -0.09
N MET A 173 10.67 1.17 -0.54
CA MET A 173 9.93 2.29 -1.12
C MET A 173 9.66 3.40 -0.11
N THR A 174 9.48 3.07 1.17
CA THR A 174 9.33 4.07 2.24
C THR A 174 10.64 4.84 2.43
N LEU A 175 11.78 4.16 2.48
CA LEU A 175 13.10 4.78 2.59
C LEU A 175 13.46 5.62 1.36
N LEU A 176 13.17 5.12 0.16
CA LEU A 176 13.37 5.87 -1.09
C LEU A 176 12.50 7.12 -1.14
N ARG A 177 11.25 7.05 -0.64
CA ARG A 177 10.40 8.24 -0.49
C ARG A 177 11.03 9.25 0.44
N MET A 178 11.53 8.83 1.60
CA MET A 178 12.24 9.70 2.55
C MET A 178 13.41 10.43 1.89
N LEU A 179 14.23 9.72 1.10
CA LEU A 179 15.33 10.34 0.35
C LEU A 179 14.83 11.30 -0.73
N SER A 180 13.77 10.94 -1.45
CA SER A 180 13.26 11.73 -2.58
C SER A 180 12.58 13.04 -2.19
N PHE A 181 11.98 13.09 -0.99
CA PHE A 181 11.19 14.24 -0.53
C PHE A 181 11.95 15.16 0.43
N GLN A 182 13.20 14.86 0.76
CA GLN A 182 14.01 15.78 1.57
C GLN A 182 14.20 17.13 0.86
N PRO A 183 14.06 18.25 1.59
CA PRO A 183 14.24 19.57 1.00
C PRO A 183 15.69 19.71 0.52
N LYS A 184 15.89 19.75 -0.80
CA LYS A 184 17.19 20.10 -1.36
C LYS A 184 17.51 21.52 -0.91
N GLN A 185 18.66 21.72 -0.28
CA GLN A 185 19.17 23.06 -0.02
C GLN A 185 19.27 23.77 -1.38
N VAL A 186 18.29 24.62 -1.68
CA VAL A 186 18.39 25.55 -2.79
C VAL A 186 19.45 26.54 -2.32
N ASP A 187 20.68 26.34 -2.79
CA ASP A 187 21.71 27.36 -2.74
C ASP A 187 21.13 28.60 -3.46
N THR A 188 20.52 29.50 -2.70
CA THR A 188 20.20 30.85 -3.16
C THR A 188 21.51 31.63 -3.22
N ARG A 189 22.43 31.21 -4.09
CA ARG A 189 23.58 31.99 -4.53
C ARG A 189 23.29 32.46 -5.95
N ASN A 190 22.87 33.72 -6.02
CA ASN A 190 22.89 34.61 -7.19
C ASN A 190 22.42 34.03 -8.52
N ASP A 191 21.16 34.27 -8.86
CA ASP A 191 20.82 34.84 -10.17
C ASP A 191 19.43 35.50 -10.11
N ILE A 192 19.37 36.65 -9.43
CA ILE A 192 18.32 37.64 -9.70
C ILE A 192 18.84 38.51 -10.83
N THR A 193 18.75 38.02 -12.06
CA THR A 193 18.81 38.90 -13.24
C THR A 193 17.47 38.79 -13.97
N PRO A 194 16.67 39.86 -14.07
CA PRO A 194 15.37 39.82 -14.75
C PRO A 194 15.56 39.58 -16.26
N PRO A 195 14.67 38.82 -16.92
CA PRO A 195 14.81 38.52 -18.34
C PRO A 195 14.46 39.75 -19.17
N ILE A 196 15.47 40.36 -19.80
CA ILE A 196 15.27 41.36 -20.83
C ILE A 196 14.99 40.62 -22.14
N SER A 197 13.80 40.85 -22.68
CA SER A 197 13.36 40.47 -24.02
C SER A 197 14.44 40.76 -25.07
N ARG A 198 14.91 39.73 -25.76
CA ARG A 198 15.60 39.88 -27.05
C ARG A 198 14.70 39.33 -28.15
N THR A 199 14.05 40.28 -28.81
CA THR A 199 13.43 40.11 -30.13
C THR A 199 14.47 39.60 -31.13
N GLN A 200 14.01 38.65 -31.92
CA GLN A 200 14.68 38.05 -33.07
C GLN A 200 15.09 39.13 -34.08
N ASP A 201 16.30 39.00 -34.62
CA ASP A 201 16.55 39.42 -35.98
C ASP A 201 17.49 38.43 -36.68
N ASN A 202 17.19 38.28 -37.96
CA ASN A 202 17.45 37.14 -38.82
C ASN A 202 18.76 37.34 -39.60
N THR A 203 19.60 36.32 -39.76
CA THR A 203 20.32 36.10 -41.03
C THR A 203 20.98 34.73 -41.13
N SER A 204 20.66 34.07 -42.25
CA SER A 204 21.05 32.75 -42.72
C SER A 204 22.54 32.57 -42.97
N GLN A 205 23.08 31.37 -42.69
CA GLN A 205 24.05 30.72 -43.57
C GLN A 205 23.81 29.20 -43.64
N THR A 206 23.63 28.76 -44.88
CA THR A 206 23.45 27.40 -45.38
C THR A 206 24.76 26.61 -45.30
N THR A 207 24.71 25.36 -44.84
CA THR A 207 25.50 24.28 -45.46
C THR A 207 24.73 22.96 -45.34
N ALA A 208 24.49 22.36 -46.50
CA ALA A 208 23.74 21.14 -46.71
C ALA A 208 24.46 19.91 -46.15
N ILE A 209 23.70 19.00 -45.53
CA ILE A 209 24.05 17.58 -45.46
C ILE A 209 22.81 16.78 -45.86
N ASP A 210 23.13 15.74 -46.62
CA ASP A 210 22.35 14.88 -47.48
C ASP A 210 21.20 14.08 -46.84
N ASN A 211 20.38 13.54 -47.73
CA ASN A 211 19.10 12.87 -47.56
C ASN A 211 19.01 11.70 -46.55
N PRO A 212 17.78 11.39 -46.07
CA PRO A 212 17.48 10.20 -45.26
C PRO A 212 17.39 8.92 -46.10
N PRO A 213 17.82 7.74 -45.60
CA PRO A 213 17.58 6.49 -46.28
C PRO A 213 16.15 6.01 -46.03
N THR A 214 15.46 5.76 -47.14
CA THR A 214 14.24 4.96 -47.24
C THR A 214 14.58 3.50 -46.91
N ALA A 215 13.89 2.92 -45.94
CA ALA A 215 13.92 1.48 -45.65
C ALA A 215 12.50 0.91 -45.71
N THR A 216 12.14 0.53 -46.94
CA THR A 216 11.42 -0.66 -47.38
C THR A 216 10.57 -1.42 -46.35
N GLU A 217 9.26 -1.39 -46.58
CA GLU A 217 8.30 -2.41 -46.14
C GLU A 217 8.76 -3.80 -46.61
N GLN A 218 9.02 -4.70 -45.66
CA GLN A 218 9.07 -6.14 -45.93
C GLN A 218 7.98 -6.84 -45.12
N LYS A 219 6.93 -7.17 -45.87
CA LYS A 219 5.80 -8.01 -45.52
C LYS A 219 6.27 -9.46 -45.59
N THR A 220 6.69 -10.04 -44.46
CA THR A 220 6.88 -11.49 -44.36
C THR A 220 5.56 -12.16 -43.98
N GLN A 221 4.94 -12.68 -45.02
CA GLN A 221 3.92 -13.71 -45.10
C GLN A 221 4.29 -14.90 -44.18
N TYR A 222 3.48 -15.15 -43.16
CA TYR A 222 3.42 -16.46 -42.49
C TYR A 222 2.05 -17.07 -42.79
N SER A 223 2.12 -18.25 -43.38
CA SER A 223 0.99 -19.02 -43.88
C SER A 223 0.14 -19.57 -42.75
N GLU A 224 -1.16 -19.36 -42.89
CA GLU A 224 -2.24 -20.00 -42.15
C GLU A 224 -2.25 -21.51 -42.42
N PRO A 225 -2.09 -22.37 -41.39
CA PRO A 225 -2.48 -23.77 -41.51
C PRO A 225 -4.01 -23.87 -41.37
N GLU A 226 -4.60 -24.31 -42.46
CA GLU A 226 -6.00 -24.65 -42.70
C GLU A 226 -6.63 -25.44 -41.53
N LEU A 227 -7.69 -24.87 -40.95
CA LEU A 227 -8.46 -25.48 -39.88
C LEU A 227 -9.26 -26.69 -40.42
N VAL A 228 -8.84 -27.89 -40.04
CA VAL A 228 -9.58 -29.13 -40.29
C VAL A 228 -10.90 -29.10 -39.53
N LYS A 229 -12.01 -29.16 -40.27
CA LYS A 229 -13.37 -29.41 -39.79
C LYS A 229 -13.41 -30.65 -38.88
N ILE A 230 -13.81 -30.48 -37.62
CA ILE A 230 -14.25 -31.58 -36.76
C ILE A 230 -15.66 -31.25 -36.24
N ILE A 231 -16.61 -31.82 -36.98
CA ILE A 231 -17.88 -32.45 -36.60
C ILE A 231 -18.33 -32.22 -35.13
N GLU A 232 -19.46 -31.53 -35.03
CA GLU A 232 -20.31 -31.38 -33.85
C GLU A 232 -20.99 -32.72 -33.46
N PRO A 233 -20.96 -33.13 -32.18
CA PRO A 233 -21.88 -34.11 -31.62
C PRO A 233 -22.88 -33.48 -30.64
N PRO A 234 -23.98 -34.18 -30.33
CA PRO A 234 -25.32 -33.61 -30.35
C PRO A 234 -25.83 -33.07 -29.01
N GLN A 235 -26.81 -32.16 -29.11
CA GLN A 235 -27.69 -31.78 -28.01
C GLN A 235 -28.40 -33.02 -27.44
N ILE A 236 -28.21 -33.26 -26.14
CA ILE A 236 -29.13 -34.01 -25.31
C ILE A 236 -29.65 -33.04 -24.25
N ALA A 237 -30.95 -32.79 -24.32
CA ALA A 237 -31.73 -32.04 -23.35
C ALA A 237 -31.93 -32.87 -22.07
N GLU A 238 -31.98 -32.20 -20.91
CA GLU A 238 -32.88 -32.45 -19.77
C GLU A 238 -32.49 -31.54 -18.58
N PRO A 239 -33.35 -31.32 -17.58
CA PRO A 239 -34.67 -30.68 -17.65
C PRO A 239 -34.73 -29.44 -16.73
N ARG A 240 -35.40 -28.39 -17.19
CA ARG A 240 -35.67 -27.19 -16.39
C ARG A 240 -36.83 -27.47 -15.43
N LEU A 241 -36.54 -27.63 -14.14
CA LEU A 241 -37.56 -27.56 -13.08
C LEU A 241 -37.91 -26.10 -12.82
N THR A 242 -39.16 -25.78 -13.13
CA THR A 242 -39.83 -24.50 -12.95
C THR A 242 -40.25 -24.29 -11.49
N VAL A 243 -39.88 -23.15 -10.92
CA VAL A 243 -40.73 -22.42 -9.95
C VAL A 243 -40.55 -20.91 -10.18
N PRO A 244 -41.62 -20.11 -10.13
CA PRO A 244 -41.72 -18.85 -10.88
C PRO A 244 -41.26 -17.65 -10.05
N VAL A 245 -40.44 -16.79 -10.67
CA VAL A 245 -40.38 -15.37 -10.31
C VAL A 245 -40.70 -14.61 -11.58
N GLU A 246 -41.78 -13.83 -11.51
CA GLU A 246 -42.40 -13.12 -12.62
C GLU A 246 -41.40 -12.27 -13.40
N ILE A 247 -41.20 -12.66 -14.66
CA ILE A 247 -40.56 -11.85 -15.68
C ILE A 247 -41.68 -10.97 -16.24
N SER A 248 -41.77 -9.72 -15.78
CA SER A 248 -42.53 -8.71 -16.51
C SER A 248 -41.70 -8.27 -17.71
N SER A 249 -42.01 -8.91 -18.85
CA SER A 249 -42.00 -8.43 -20.23
C SER A 249 -40.96 -7.39 -20.66
N VAL A 250 -40.15 -7.83 -21.63
CA VAL A 250 -39.50 -7.06 -22.70
C VAL A 250 -40.41 -5.95 -23.23
N ASN A 251 -39.91 -4.71 -23.22
CA ASN A 251 -40.36 -3.64 -24.11
C ASN A 251 -39.13 -2.86 -24.59
N ASN A 252 -38.85 -2.95 -25.89
CA ASN A 252 -38.00 -2.00 -26.60
C ASN A 252 -38.76 -0.66 -26.66
N ASP A 253 -38.34 0.29 -25.84
CA ASP A 253 -38.76 1.69 -25.87
C ASP A 253 -37.48 2.54 -25.77
N PRO A 254 -37.28 3.62 -26.56
CA PRO A 254 -36.02 4.37 -26.61
C PRO A 254 -35.85 5.33 -25.41
N ASN A 255 -36.45 5.01 -24.27
CA ASN A 255 -36.46 5.85 -23.09
C ASN A 255 -35.53 5.23 -22.03
N ILE A 256 -34.24 5.55 -22.12
CA ILE A 256 -33.19 5.10 -21.18
C ILE A 256 -33.55 5.60 -19.78
N LYS A 257 -34.20 4.75 -18.98
CA LYS A 257 -34.45 5.02 -17.56
C LYS A 257 -33.18 4.71 -16.79
N LEU A 258 -32.44 5.75 -16.42
CA LEU A 258 -31.28 5.67 -15.54
C LEU A 258 -31.69 5.00 -14.22
N ASN A 259 -31.15 3.81 -13.97
CA ASN A 259 -31.37 2.99 -12.78
C ASN A 259 -30.04 2.38 -12.29
N ALA A 260 -30.02 1.79 -11.08
CA ALA A 260 -28.80 1.28 -10.45
C ALA A 260 -28.03 0.25 -11.30
N SER A 261 -28.73 -0.65 -12.00
CA SER A 261 -28.10 -1.63 -12.91
C SER A 261 -27.54 -0.98 -14.19
N SER A 262 -28.27 -0.04 -14.79
CA SER A 262 -27.83 0.65 -16.01
C SER A 262 -26.68 1.64 -15.74
N TRP A 263 -26.59 2.18 -14.52
CA TRP A 263 -25.53 3.10 -14.11
C TRP A 263 -24.13 2.48 -14.28
N LEU A 264 -23.99 1.21 -13.88
CA LEU A 264 -22.74 0.46 -13.98
C LEU A 264 -22.29 0.26 -15.44
N GLU A 265 -23.22 -0.13 -16.30
CA GLU A 265 -22.98 -0.29 -17.74
C GLU A 265 -22.65 1.06 -18.41
N ILE A 266 -23.36 2.12 -18.02
CA ILE A 266 -23.15 3.46 -18.55
C ILE A 266 -21.75 3.97 -18.18
N ILE A 267 -21.32 3.87 -16.92
CA ILE A 267 -19.96 4.29 -16.52
C ILE A 267 -18.89 3.53 -17.30
N ALA A 268 -19.05 2.21 -17.47
CA ALA A 268 -18.10 1.40 -18.22
C ALA A 268 -18.01 1.82 -19.70
N SER A 269 -19.12 2.24 -20.30
CA SER A 269 -19.18 2.71 -21.69
C SER A 269 -18.65 4.14 -21.88
N LEU A 270 -18.61 4.96 -20.82
CA LEU A 270 -18.18 6.34 -20.87
C LEU A 270 -16.65 6.47 -20.92
N LYS A 271 -16.16 7.24 -21.89
CA LYS A 271 -14.75 7.66 -21.98
C LYS A 271 -14.48 8.82 -21.04
N LEU A 272 -14.36 8.53 -19.75
CA LEU A 272 -14.08 9.49 -18.68
C LEU A 272 -12.57 9.70 -18.50
N THR A 273 -12.18 10.89 -18.01
CA THR A 273 -10.82 11.14 -17.52
C THR A 273 -10.59 10.40 -16.20
N ALA A 274 -9.32 10.11 -15.84
CA ALA A 274 -8.98 9.30 -14.66
C ALA A 274 -9.71 9.74 -13.36
N PHE A 275 -9.72 11.05 -13.07
CA PHE A 275 -10.40 11.58 -11.88
C PHE A 275 -11.93 11.45 -11.93
N ALA A 276 -12.56 11.71 -13.08
CA ALA A 276 -14.01 11.58 -13.22
C ALA A 276 -14.45 10.11 -13.20
N ARG A 277 -13.62 9.21 -13.73
CA ARG A 277 -13.82 7.75 -13.64
C ARG A 277 -13.73 7.27 -12.20
N GLN A 278 -12.71 7.69 -11.45
CA GLN A 278 -12.56 7.29 -10.05
C GLN A 278 -13.75 7.75 -9.19
N LEU A 279 -14.29 8.96 -9.45
CA LEU A 279 -15.52 9.43 -8.82
C LEU A 279 -16.73 8.56 -9.21
N ALA A 280 -16.88 8.25 -10.50
CA ALA A 280 -17.98 7.43 -11.00
C ALA A 280 -17.95 5.99 -10.44
N ASP A 281 -16.78 5.34 -10.45
CA ASP A 281 -16.60 3.94 -10.02
C ASP A 281 -16.88 3.74 -8.52
N ASN A 282 -16.62 4.77 -7.71
CA ASN A 282 -16.85 4.78 -6.27
C ASN A 282 -18.19 5.43 -5.87
N SER A 283 -19.06 5.70 -6.85
CA SER A 283 -20.38 6.28 -6.61
C SER A 283 -21.49 5.29 -6.95
N SER A 284 -22.49 5.17 -6.08
CA SER A 284 -23.69 4.37 -6.36
C SER A 284 -24.86 5.27 -6.71
N PHE A 285 -25.68 4.82 -7.65
CA PHE A 285 -26.86 5.55 -8.09
C PHE A 285 -27.98 5.45 -7.06
N ILE A 286 -28.55 6.60 -6.69
CA ILE A 286 -29.70 6.67 -5.77
C ILE A 286 -30.98 6.86 -6.59
N LYS A 287 -31.07 7.97 -7.33
CA LYS A 287 -32.27 8.33 -8.10
C LYS A 287 -31.98 9.35 -9.18
N PHE A 288 -32.87 9.41 -10.17
CA PHE A 288 -32.87 10.40 -11.23
C PHE A 288 -34.24 11.09 -11.29
N GLU A 289 -34.29 12.39 -11.04
CA GLU A 289 -35.52 13.20 -11.05
C GLU A 289 -35.30 14.47 -11.88
N ALA A 290 -36.14 14.64 -12.91
CA ALA A 290 -36.08 15.71 -13.91
C ALA A 290 -34.71 15.78 -14.63
N ASP A 291 -33.75 16.51 -14.06
CA ASP A 291 -32.41 16.79 -14.59
C ASP A 291 -31.33 16.65 -13.50
N LYS A 292 -31.67 16.02 -12.37
CA LYS A 292 -30.75 15.80 -11.24
C LYS A 292 -30.51 14.32 -11.02
N VAL A 293 -29.24 13.94 -10.95
CA VAL A 293 -28.81 12.58 -10.59
C VAL A 293 -28.26 12.65 -9.16
N SER A 294 -28.95 11.96 -8.24
CA SER A 294 -28.45 11.75 -6.88
C SER A 294 -27.55 10.52 -6.85
N LEU A 295 -26.31 10.72 -6.41
CA LEU A 295 -25.32 9.67 -6.22
C LEU A 295 -24.92 9.59 -4.75
N PHE A 296 -24.70 8.39 -4.25
CA PHE A 296 -24.09 8.17 -2.96
C PHE A 296 -22.58 8.05 -3.14
N ILE A 297 -21.83 8.66 -2.22
CA ILE A 297 -20.38 8.48 -2.09
C ILE A 297 -20.05 8.25 -0.62
N SER A 298 -19.21 7.26 -0.35
CA SER A 298 -18.78 6.97 1.01
C SER A 298 -18.09 8.19 1.63
N PRO A 299 -18.33 8.51 2.93
CA PRO A 299 -17.74 9.67 3.60
C PRO A 299 -16.21 9.71 3.53
N GLU A 300 -15.56 8.55 3.57
CA GLU A 300 -14.10 8.39 3.45
C GLU A 300 -13.55 8.86 2.08
N LEU A 301 -14.38 8.76 1.04
CA LEU A 301 -14.06 9.06 -0.35
C LEU A 301 -14.65 10.40 -0.82
N ALA A 302 -15.27 11.18 0.08
CA ALA A 302 -15.93 12.45 -0.25
C ALA A 302 -14.99 13.47 -0.94
N HIS A 303 -13.70 13.41 -0.65
CA HIS A 303 -12.68 14.27 -1.28
C HIS A 303 -12.54 14.06 -2.79
N LEU A 304 -12.98 12.91 -3.33
CA LEU A 304 -12.99 12.63 -4.77
C LEU A 304 -14.08 13.42 -5.52
N ALA A 305 -15.14 13.85 -4.83
CA ALA A 305 -16.22 14.64 -5.38
C ALA A 305 -15.83 16.13 -5.52
N SER A 306 -14.65 16.41 -6.09
CA SER A 306 -14.20 17.76 -6.40
C SER A 306 -15.03 18.40 -7.52
N GLU A 307 -15.21 19.73 -7.49
CA GLU A 307 -15.98 20.50 -8.49
C GLU A 307 -15.55 20.15 -9.93
N LYS A 308 -14.25 20.04 -10.20
CA LYS A 308 -13.72 19.64 -11.51
C LYS A 308 -14.09 18.22 -11.93
N ALA A 309 -14.17 17.27 -11.00
CA ALA A 309 -14.54 15.90 -11.31
C ALA A 309 -16.06 15.80 -11.54
N GLN A 310 -16.86 16.56 -10.78
CA GLN A 310 -18.30 16.68 -10.95
C GLN A 310 -18.64 17.27 -12.33
N ASP A 311 -18.07 18.41 -12.71
CA ASP A 311 -18.29 19.05 -14.01
C ASP A 311 -17.99 18.11 -15.19
N ARG A 312 -16.94 17.30 -15.05
CA ARG A 312 -16.51 16.36 -16.10
C ARG A 312 -17.46 15.18 -16.21
N LEU A 313 -17.93 14.66 -15.08
CA LEU A 313 -18.91 13.58 -15.04
C LEU A 313 -20.29 14.07 -15.53
N GLU A 314 -20.72 15.26 -15.12
CA GLU A 314 -21.92 15.94 -15.64
C GLU A 314 -21.86 16.14 -17.14
N SER A 315 -20.75 16.66 -17.67
CA SER A 315 -20.57 16.87 -19.11
C SER A 315 -20.60 15.56 -19.89
N ALA A 316 -20.02 14.49 -19.35
CA ALA A 316 -20.00 13.17 -19.98
C ALA A 316 -21.38 12.51 -19.98
N LEU A 317 -22.09 12.55 -18.85
CA LEU A 317 -23.45 12.04 -18.72
C LEU A 317 -24.44 12.85 -19.56
N GLY A 318 -24.31 14.18 -19.57
CA GLY A 318 -25.16 15.06 -20.36
C GLY A 318 -25.00 14.84 -21.87
N LYS A 319 -23.78 14.53 -22.33
CA LYS A 319 -23.55 14.11 -23.73
C LYS A 319 -24.17 12.76 -24.06
N TYR A 320 -24.12 11.81 -23.12
CA TYR A 320 -24.67 10.47 -23.32
C TYR A 320 -26.20 10.45 -23.29
N LEU A 321 -26.80 11.22 -22.39
CA LEU A 321 -28.25 11.32 -22.18
C LEU A 321 -28.90 12.44 -23.00
N ALA A 322 -28.11 13.26 -23.71
CA ALA A 322 -28.54 14.46 -24.44
C ALA A 322 -29.35 15.46 -23.59
N LEU A 323 -29.04 15.52 -22.28
CA LEU A 323 -29.71 16.35 -21.27
C LEU A 323 -28.69 17.19 -20.49
N THR A 324 -29.15 18.28 -19.86
CA THR A 324 -28.29 19.06 -18.95
C THR A 324 -28.48 18.52 -17.54
N ILE A 325 -27.51 17.76 -17.05
CA ILE A 325 -27.62 17.03 -15.78
C ILE A 325 -26.83 17.76 -14.69
N LYS A 326 -27.39 17.81 -13.48
CA LYS A 326 -26.66 18.18 -12.26
C LYS A 326 -26.50 17.00 -11.32
N LEU A 327 -25.31 16.83 -10.77
CA LEU A 327 -24.98 15.81 -9.78
C LEU A 327 -25.25 16.34 -8.37
N VAL A 328 -25.89 15.51 -7.55
CA VAL A 328 -26.07 15.75 -6.12
C VAL A 328 -25.48 14.56 -5.38
N PHE A 329 -24.55 14.82 -4.47
CA PHE A 329 -23.94 13.77 -3.66
C PHE A 329 -24.62 13.71 -2.30
N GLU A 330 -25.19 12.56 -1.96
CA GLU A 330 -25.82 12.30 -0.67
C GLU A 330 -24.88 11.38 0.15
N GLN A 331 -24.75 11.67 1.45
CA GLN A 331 -23.85 10.99 2.39
C GLN A 331 -24.65 10.32 3.52
N ASP A 332 -25.64 9.50 3.17
CA ASP A 332 -26.44 8.75 4.14
C ASP A 332 -25.87 7.33 4.31
N ASP A 333 -25.43 6.99 5.52
CA ASP A 333 -24.81 5.70 5.84
C ASP A 333 -25.72 4.49 5.57
N GLN A 334 -27.05 4.68 5.50
CA GLN A 334 -28.00 3.62 5.15
C GLN A 334 -27.87 3.18 3.68
N LEU A 335 -27.23 3.98 2.81
CA LEU A 335 -27.10 3.75 1.37
C LEU A 335 -25.80 3.03 0.96
N GLN A 336 -24.95 2.67 1.93
CA GLN A 336 -23.73 1.87 1.69
C GLN A 336 -24.00 0.50 1.06
N SER A 337 -25.25 0.02 1.12
CA SER A 337 -25.66 -1.28 0.55
C SER A 337 -25.91 -1.24 -0.97
N ASN A 338 -25.89 -0.06 -1.60
CA ASN A 338 -26.11 0.05 -3.04
C ASN A 338 -24.86 -0.37 -3.83
N PRO A 339 -25.01 -1.19 -4.89
CA PRO A 339 -23.87 -1.68 -5.65
C PRO A 339 -23.12 -0.53 -6.33
N THR A 340 -21.80 -0.50 -6.15
CA THR A 340 -20.87 0.36 -6.89
C THR A 340 -20.07 -0.50 -7.88
N LEU A 341 -19.57 0.09 -8.96
CA LEU A 341 -18.76 -0.64 -9.94
C LEU A 341 -17.46 -1.15 -9.30
N ALA A 342 -16.84 -0.34 -8.43
CA ALA A 342 -15.69 -0.75 -7.65
C ALA A 342 -16.01 -1.92 -6.70
N GLY A 343 -17.16 -1.90 -6.03
CA GLY A 343 -17.61 -2.96 -5.14
C GLY A 343 -17.89 -4.27 -5.89
N GLU A 344 -18.56 -4.21 -7.04
CA GLU A 344 -18.87 -5.39 -7.86
C GLU A 344 -17.60 -6.02 -8.45
N GLN A 345 -16.64 -5.21 -8.91
CA GLN A 345 -15.34 -5.71 -9.41
C GLN A 345 -14.53 -6.40 -8.30
N VAL A 346 -14.50 -5.84 -7.09
CA VAL A 346 -13.83 -6.47 -5.93
C VAL A 346 -14.51 -7.80 -5.56
N GLN A 347 -15.84 -7.83 -5.57
CA GLN A 347 -16.60 -9.03 -5.27
C GLN A 347 -16.41 -10.12 -6.34
N GLN A 348 -16.41 -9.75 -7.61
CA GLN A 348 -16.20 -10.68 -8.72
C GLN A 348 -14.76 -11.19 -8.77
N ALA A 349 -13.77 -10.35 -8.47
CA ALA A 349 -12.38 -10.77 -8.28
C ALA A 349 -12.27 -11.82 -7.16
N LYS A 350 -12.94 -11.59 -6.02
CA LYS A 350 -12.98 -12.54 -4.91
C LYS A 350 -13.64 -13.87 -5.28
N ILE A 351 -14.77 -13.83 -5.99
CA ILE A 351 -15.45 -15.04 -6.48
C ILE A 351 -14.56 -15.82 -7.45
N SER A 352 -13.94 -15.14 -8.42
CA SER A 352 -13.06 -15.78 -9.40
C SER A 352 -11.82 -16.42 -8.76
N GLN A 353 -11.23 -15.77 -7.74
CA GLN A 353 -10.10 -16.32 -6.99
C GLN A 353 -10.51 -17.56 -6.20
N GLN A 354 -11.69 -17.54 -5.57
CA GLN A 354 -12.21 -18.70 -4.84
C GLN A 354 -12.52 -19.87 -5.78
N GLN A 355 -13.14 -19.61 -6.93
CA GLN A 355 -13.38 -20.63 -7.96
C GLN A 355 -12.08 -21.22 -8.50
N ALA A 356 -11.04 -20.41 -8.69
CA ALA A 356 -9.73 -20.90 -9.10
C ALA A 356 -9.13 -21.82 -8.01
N ALA A 357 -9.21 -21.42 -6.74
CA ALA A 357 -8.75 -22.24 -5.62
C ALA A 357 -9.52 -23.57 -5.55
N ASP A 358 -10.84 -23.54 -5.64
CA ASP A 358 -11.70 -24.74 -5.60
C ASP A 358 -11.45 -25.66 -6.80
N SER A 359 -11.17 -25.10 -7.99
CA SER A 359 -10.86 -25.89 -9.18
C SER A 359 -9.54 -26.66 -9.04
N ILE A 360 -8.52 -26.03 -8.46
CA ILE A 360 -7.21 -26.66 -8.21
C ILE A 360 -7.29 -27.70 -7.09
N HIS A 361 -8.11 -27.45 -6.07
CA HIS A 361 -8.30 -28.41 -4.97
C HIS A 361 -9.11 -29.64 -5.39
N ASN A 362 -10.06 -29.47 -6.32
CA ASN A 362 -10.92 -30.56 -6.80
C ASN A 362 -10.40 -31.21 -8.11
N ASP A 363 -9.21 -30.84 -8.59
CA ASP A 363 -8.62 -31.43 -9.80
C ASP A 363 -8.01 -32.82 -9.50
N PRO A 364 -8.51 -33.90 -10.11
CA PRO A 364 -8.00 -35.26 -9.91
C PRO A 364 -6.50 -35.43 -10.27
N ALA A 365 -5.99 -34.64 -11.22
CA ALA A 365 -4.57 -34.68 -11.60
C ALA A 365 -3.69 -34.04 -10.53
N VAL A 366 -4.16 -32.95 -9.90
CA VAL A 366 -3.45 -32.29 -8.78
C VAL A 366 -3.40 -33.22 -7.57
N ASP A 367 -4.49 -33.91 -7.27
CA ASP A 367 -4.50 -34.93 -6.21
C ASP A 367 -3.59 -36.12 -6.52
N ALA A 368 -3.53 -36.59 -7.76
CA ALA A 368 -2.58 -37.63 -8.15
C ALA A 368 -1.11 -37.20 -7.95
N ILE A 369 -0.79 -35.93 -8.24
CA ILE A 369 0.56 -35.35 -8.03
C ILE A 369 0.87 -35.21 -6.54
N LYS A 370 -0.08 -34.75 -5.73
CA LYS A 370 0.05 -34.66 -4.26
C LYS A 370 0.39 -36.02 -3.67
N HIS A 371 -0.30 -37.07 -4.09
CA HIS A 371 -0.07 -38.43 -3.61
C HIS A 371 1.24 -39.04 -4.14
N ALA A 372 1.58 -38.79 -5.42
CA ALA A 372 2.78 -39.36 -6.03
C ALA A 372 4.08 -38.74 -5.50
N PHE A 373 4.06 -37.45 -5.14
CA PHE A 373 5.27 -36.69 -4.80
C PHE A 373 5.28 -36.12 -3.37
N ASN A 374 4.27 -36.41 -2.55
CA ASN A 374 4.07 -35.73 -1.25
C ASN A 374 4.09 -34.19 -1.40
N ALA A 375 3.59 -33.70 -2.54
CA ALA A 375 3.61 -32.28 -2.87
C ALA A 375 2.55 -31.52 -2.08
N ARG A 376 2.84 -30.26 -1.73
CA ARG A 376 1.90 -29.34 -1.06
C ARG A 376 1.58 -28.18 -1.98
N ILE A 377 0.30 -27.85 -2.09
CA ILE A 377 -0.16 -26.68 -2.84
C ILE A 377 0.14 -25.42 -2.02
N ILE A 378 0.72 -24.42 -2.67
CA ILE A 378 0.92 -23.09 -2.11
C ILE A 378 -0.26 -22.23 -2.55
N GLU A 379 -1.25 -22.06 -1.68
CA GLU A 379 -2.53 -21.39 -1.99
C GLU A 379 -2.33 -19.95 -2.49
N SER A 380 -1.29 -19.26 -2.03
CA SER A 380 -0.96 -17.88 -2.45
C SER A 380 -0.50 -17.75 -3.90
N THR A 381 -0.21 -18.86 -4.59
CA THR A 381 0.19 -18.86 -6.01
C THR A 381 -0.94 -19.16 -6.99
N ILE A 382 -2.15 -19.43 -6.51
CA ILE A 382 -3.31 -19.72 -7.37
C ILE A 382 -3.82 -18.41 -7.99
N LYS A 383 -3.81 -18.33 -9.33
CA LYS A 383 -4.31 -17.18 -10.09
C LYS A 383 -5.51 -17.59 -10.94
N PRO A 384 -6.60 -16.80 -10.97
CA PRO A 384 -7.70 -17.04 -11.89
C PRO A 384 -7.26 -16.84 -13.34
N ILE A 385 -7.74 -17.71 -14.23
CA ILE A 385 -7.51 -17.59 -15.68
C ILE A 385 -8.54 -16.60 -16.21
N ALA A 386 -8.08 -15.60 -16.97
CA ALA A 386 -8.88 -14.50 -17.49
C ALA A 386 -9.70 -14.88 -18.73
#